data_AF-A0A3C1FDM4-F1
#
_entry.id   AF-A0A3C1FDM4-F1
#
_cell.length_a   1.000
_cell.length_b   1.000
_cell.length_c   1.000
_cell.angle_alpha   90.00
_cell.angle_beta   90.00
_cell.angle_gamma   90.00
#
_symmetry.space_group_name_H-M   'P 1'
#
loop_
_entity.id
_entity.type
_entity.pdbx_description
1 polymer ?
#
loop_
_entity_poly.entity_id
_entity_poly.type
_entity_poly.pdbx_seq_one_letter_code
_entity_poly.pdbx_strand_id
1 'polypeptide(L)'
;MSNDPSELAIEYQRRLRALHQAQSELAELQAAIRRLQIDRPHLNVDDAARQQQQLDTAQQQVAVRVAQRRAEAEAARREFRLNSEGGIEPAELATEEPVPGFEQPPFADPH
;
A
#
# COMPACT_ATOMS: atom_id res chain seq x y z
N MET A 1 -27.77 9.03 -5.08
CA MET A 1 -27.31 7.88 -5.88
C MET A 1 -26.68 6.93 -4.89
N SER A 2 -27.44 5.91 -4.45
CA SER A 2 -26.87 4.85 -3.60
C SER A 2 -25.99 3.98 -4.50
N ASN A 3 -24.68 3.99 -4.28
CA ASN A 3 -23.77 3.10 -5.00
C ASN A 3 -24.02 1.68 -4.50
N ASP A 4 -24.25 0.76 -5.44
CA ASP A 4 -24.41 -0.66 -5.12
C ASP A 4 -23.07 -1.19 -4.57
N PRO A 5 -23.05 -1.90 -3.41
CA PRO A 5 -21.82 -2.44 -2.83
C PRO A 5 -21.07 -3.38 -3.79
N SER A 6 -21.77 -4.03 -4.72
CA SER A 6 -21.14 -4.85 -5.76
C SER A 6 -20.34 -4.03 -6.78
N GLU A 7 -20.83 -2.86 -7.18
CA GLU A 7 -20.12 -1.94 -8.08
C GLU A 7 -18.86 -1.39 -7.41
N LEU A 8 -18.95 -1.01 -6.13
CA LEU A 8 -17.81 -0.56 -5.33
C LEU A 8 -16.74 -1.65 -5.17
N ALA A 9 -17.16 -2.92 -4.99
CA ALA A 9 -16.23 -4.05 -4.93
C ALA A 9 -15.47 -4.23 -6.26
N ILE A 10 -16.17 -4.14 -7.39
CA ILE A 10 -15.57 -4.25 -8.72
C ILE A 10 -14.60 -3.10 -8.96
N GLU A 11 -14.96 -1.86 -8.61
CA GLU A 11 -14.06 -0.72 -8.75
C GLU A 11 -12.80 -0.91 -7.88
N TYR A 12 -12.95 -1.29 -6.61
CA TYR A 12 -11.81 -1.54 -5.73
C TYR A 12 -10.87 -2.62 -6.30
N GLN A 13 -11.42 -3.74 -6.77
CA GLN A 13 -10.62 -4.80 -7.41
C GLN A 13 -9.90 -4.30 -8.68
N ARG A 14 -10.55 -3.47 -9.49
CA ARG A 14 -9.93 -2.84 -10.67
C ARG A 14 -8.76 -1.94 -10.27
N ARG A 15 -8.92 -1.12 -9.24
CA ARG A 15 -7.85 -0.25 -8.72
C ARG A 15 -6.68 -1.06 -8.17
N LEU A 16 -6.95 -2.14 -7.45
CA LEU A 16 -5.91 -3.06 -6.97
C LEU A 16 -5.12 -3.69 -8.12
N ARG A 17 -5.81 -4.16 -9.17
CA ARG A 17 -5.13 -4.72 -10.35
C ARG A 17 -4.22 -3.69 -11.01
N ALA A 18 -4.70 -2.44 -11.16
CA ALA A 18 -3.89 -1.36 -11.71
C ALA A 18 -2.66 -1.02 -10.84
N LEU A 19 -2.80 -1.06 -9.50
CA LEU A 19 -1.68 -0.92 -8.57
C LEU A 19 -0.65 -2.04 -8.74
N HIS A 20 -1.09 -3.30 -8.79
CA HIS A 20 -0.20 -4.44 -8.98
C HIS A 20 0.54 -4.38 -10.31
N GLN A 21 -0.13 -3.98 -11.39
CA GLN A 21 0.51 -3.77 -12.68
C GLN A 21 1.62 -2.71 -12.59
N ALA A 22 1.32 -1.55 -12.01
CA ALA A 22 2.32 -0.48 -11.85
C ALA A 22 3.50 -0.91 -10.96
N GLN A 23 3.25 -1.74 -9.94
CA GLN A 23 4.31 -2.32 -9.10
C GLN A 23 5.20 -3.30 -9.87
N SER A 24 4.60 -4.12 -10.76
CA SER A 24 5.35 -5.01 -11.65
C SER A 24 6.25 -4.22 -12.59
N GLU A 25 5.70 -3.19 -13.24
CA GLU A 25 6.46 -2.29 -14.12
C GLU A 25 7.65 -1.63 -13.38
N LEU A 26 7.45 -1.22 -12.12
CA LEU A 26 8.52 -0.67 -11.30
C LEU A 26 9.61 -1.70 -10.99
N ALA A 27 9.22 -2.94 -10.67
CA ALA A 27 10.15 -4.03 -10.38
C ALA A 27 10.98 -4.43 -11.62
N GLU A 28 10.35 -4.43 -12.80
CA GLU A 28 11.01 -4.66 -14.09
C GLU A 28 12.06 -3.58 -14.39
N LEU A 29 11.74 -2.30 -14.17
CA LEU A 29 12.70 -1.20 -14.33
C LEU A 29 13.88 -1.33 -13.35
N GLN A 30 13.63 -1.68 -12.09
CA GLN A 30 14.69 -1.93 -11.12
C GLN A 30 15.57 -3.13 -11.49
N ALA A 31 14.99 -4.17 -12.10
CA ALA A 31 15.75 -5.28 -12.66
C ALA A 31 16.61 -4.84 -13.85
N ALA A 32 16.06 -4.03 -14.77
CA ALA A 32 16.78 -3.49 -15.91
C ALA A 32 17.96 -2.60 -15.48
N ILE A 33 17.81 -1.78 -14.44
CA ILE A 33 18.90 -0.95 -13.88
C ILE A 33 20.00 -1.83 -13.31
N ARG A 34 19.65 -2.85 -12.50
CA ARG A 34 20.62 -3.82 -11.99
C ARG A 34 21.35 -4.55 -13.12
N ARG A 35 20.62 -4.90 -14.18
CA ARG A 35 21.22 -5.54 -15.37
C ARG A 35 22.19 -4.60 -16.08
N LEU A 36 21.82 -3.33 -16.28
CA LEU A 36 22.70 -2.32 -16.88
C LEU A 36 23.98 -2.15 -16.07
N GLN A 37 23.92 -2.19 -14.74
CA GLN A 37 25.11 -2.11 -13.89
C GLN A 37 26.08 -3.29 -14.13
N ILE A 38 25.54 -4.48 -14.38
CA ILE A 38 26.35 -5.67 -14.72
C ILE A 38 26.94 -5.54 -16.13
N ASP A 39 26.16 -5.08 -17.10
CA ASP A 39 26.57 -4.99 -18.50
C ASP A 39 27.46 -3.76 -18.79
N ARG A 40 27.53 -2.79 -17.87
CA ARG A 40 28.27 -1.52 -18.00
C ARG A 40 29.72 -1.65 -18.49
N PRO A 41 30.54 -2.64 -18.06
CA PRO A 41 31.92 -2.78 -18.54
C PRO A 41 32.03 -3.14 -20.03
N HIS A 42 30.95 -3.66 -20.62
CA HIS A 42 30.91 -4.09 -22.02
C HIS A 42 30.26 -3.06 -22.95
N LEU A 43 29.77 -1.96 -22.41
CA LEU A 43 29.09 -0.89 -23.15
C LEU A 43 30.02 0.30 -23.35
N ASN A 44 29.75 1.07 -24.41
CA ASN A 44 30.32 2.42 -24.52
C ASN A 44 29.82 3.27 -23.34
N VAL A 45 30.71 4.09 -22.77
CA VAL A 45 30.42 5.00 -21.65
C VAL A 45 29.22 5.91 -21.95
N ASP A 46 29.15 6.47 -23.15
CA ASP A 46 28.07 7.39 -23.54
C ASP A 46 26.72 6.66 -23.68
N ASP A 47 26.75 5.42 -24.18
CA ASP A 47 25.55 4.59 -24.33
C ASP A 47 25.03 4.14 -22.95
N ALA A 48 25.92 3.70 -22.07
CA ALA A 48 25.58 3.32 -20.72
C ALA A 48 25.01 4.51 -19.92
N ALA A 49 25.58 5.71 -20.08
CA ALA A 49 25.07 6.92 -19.43
C ALA A 49 23.68 7.31 -19.93
N ARG A 50 23.44 7.29 -21.25
CA ARG A 50 22.13 7.57 -21.83
C ARG A 50 21.08 6.56 -21.37
N GLN A 51 21.42 5.27 -21.40
CA GLN A 51 20.50 4.21 -20.98
C GLN A 51 20.17 4.30 -19.48
N GLN A 52 21.16 4.62 -18.64
CA GLN A 52 20.96 4.85 -17.21
C GLN A 52 19.98 6.02 -16.99
N GLN A 53 20.20 7.16 -17.64
CA GLN A 53 19.33 8.33 -17.51
C GLN A 53 17.88 8.04 -17.95
N GLN A 54 17.70 7.27 -19.03
CA GLN A 54 16.38 6.85 -19.49
C GLN A 54 15.67 5.95 -18.47
N LEU A 55 16.38 4.96 -17.92
CA LEU A 55 15.84 4.05 -16.91
C LEU A 55 15.50 4.78 -15.61
N ASP A 56 16.35 5.71 -15.15
CA ASP A 56 16.10 6.51 -13.95
C ASP A 56 14.87 7.42 -14.12
N THR A 57 14.75 8.05 -15.29
CA THR A 57 13.57 8.88 -15.62
C THR A 57 12.29 8.02 -15.65
N ALA A 58 12.35 6.84 -16.27
CA ALA A 58 11.22 5.93 -16.31
C ALA A 58 10.86 5.42 -14.90
N GLN A 59 11.85 5.07 -14.08
CA GLN A 59 11.64 4.63 -12.69
C GLN A 59 10.94 5.70 -11.87
N GLN A 60 11.37 6.96 -11.97
CA GLN A 60 10.73 8.07 -11.26
C GLN A 60 9.27 8.26 -11.70
N GLN A 61 9.00 8.23 -13.00
CA GLN A 61 7.64 8.34 -13.52
C GLN A 61 6.73 7.20 -13.04
N VAL A 62 7.20 5.96 -13.10
CA VAL A 62 6.44 4.80 -12.64
C VAL A 62 6.25 4.84 -11.12
N ALA A 63 7.26 5.27 -10.34
CA ALA A 63 7.14 5.42 -8.90
C ALA A 63 6.03 6.43 -8.51
N VAL A 64 5.92 7.55 -9.23
CA VAL A 64 4.82 8.51 -9.05
C VAL A 64 3.47 7.86 -9.37
N ARG A 65 3.38 7.09 -10.46
CA ARG A 65 2.14 6.36 -10.81
C ARG A 65 1.77 5.33 -9.75
N VAL A 66 2.73 4.58 -9.21
CA VAL A 66 2.49 3.61 -8.13
C VAL A 66 1.92 4.32 -6.90
N ALA A 67 2.49 5.47 -6.51
CA ALA A 67 1.99 6.26 -5.39
C ALA A 67 0.55 6.73 -5.63
N GLN A 68 0.25 7.23 -6.83
CA GLN A 68 -1.11 7.63 -7.22
C GLN A 68 -2.09 6.45 -7.18
N ARG A 69 -1.74 5.31 -7.77
CA ARG A 69 -2.59 4.10 -7.77
C ARG A 69 -2.81 3.56 -6.37
N ARG A 70 -1.82 3.67 -5.49
CA ARG A 70 -1.97 3.31 -4.08
C ARG A 70 -2.99 4.20 -3.39
N ALA A 71 -2.89 5.52 -3.57
CA ALA A 71 -3.86 6.46 -3.01
C ALA A 71 -5.28 6.20 -3.53
N GLU A 72 -5.44 5.93 -4.84
CA GLU A 72 -6.72 5.56 -5.45
C GLU A 72 -7.30 4.26 -4.88
N ALA A 73 -6.47 3.21 -4.75
CA ALA A 73 -6.90 1.94 -4.19
C ALA A 73 -7.28 2.05 -2.71
N GLU A 74 -6.55 2.87 -1.94
CA GLU A 74 -6.87 3.17 -0.54
C GLU A 74 -8.17 3.98 -0.40
N ALA A 75 -8.43 4.92 -1.31
CA ALA A 75 -9.70 5.65 -1.38
C ALA A 75 -10.88 4.71 -1.70
N ALA A 76 -10.76 3.91 -2.74
CA ALA A 76 -11.78 2.92 -3.11
C ALA A 76 -12.03 1.90 -1.98
N ARG A 77 -10.98 1.49 -1.25
CA ARG A 77 -11.13 0.62 -0.07
C ARG A 77 -11.92 1.29 1.05
N ARG A 78 -11.69 2.58 1.31
CA ARG A 78 -12.45 3.34 2.32
C ARG A 78 -13.91 3.44 1.93
N GLU A 79 -14.19 3.82 0.68
CA GLU A 79 -15.56 3.92 0.16
C GLU A 79 -16.28 2.57 0.20
N PHE A 80 -15.63 1.49 -0.24
CA PHE A 80 -16.19 0.15 -0.17
C PHE A 80 -16.52 -0.24 1.28
N ARG A 81 -15.60 -0.03 2.23
CA ARG A 81 -15.88 -0.35 3.66
C ARG A 81 -17.03 0.45 4.23
N LEU A 82 -17.08 1.76 4.01
CA LEU A 82 -18.15 2.63 4.52
C LEU A 82 -19.54 2.17 4.05
N ASN A 83 -19.65 1.72 2.80
CA ASN A 83 -20.93 1.32 2.20
C ASN A 83 -21.27 -0.17 2.38
N SER A 84 -20.28 -1.01 2.66
CA SER A 84 -20.48 -2.48 2.78
C SER A 84 -20.57 -2.95 4.23
N GLU A 85 -19.87 -2.27 5.15
CA GLU A 85 -19.76 -2.70 6.56
C GLU A 85 -20.60 -1.86 7.53
N GLY A 86 -21.32 -0.84 7.05
CA GLY A 86 -22.27 -0.07 7.86
C GLY A 86 -21.70 0.39 9.21
N GLY A 87 -20.70 1.27 9.19
CA GLY A 87 -20.36 2.15 10.31
C GLY A 87 -20.12 1.48 11.67
N ILE A 88 -19.20 0.51 11.77
CA ILE A 88 -18.59 0.20 13.08
C ILE A 88 -17.26 0.94 13.14
N GLU A 89 -17.32 2.23 13.48
CA GLU A 89 -16.27 2.72 14.38
C GLU A 89 -16.39 1.86 15.63
N PRO A 90 -15.38 1.09 16.07
CA PRO A 90 -15.34 0.75 17.47
C PRO A 90 -15.30 2.12 18.17
N ALA A 91 -16.42 2.48 18.80
CA ALA A 91 -16.43 3.58 19.75
C ALA A 91 -15.17 3.40 20.58
N GLU A 92 -14.32 4.42 20.59
CA GLU A 92 -13.17 4.50 21.50
C GLU A 92 -13.63 3.85 22.80
N LEU A 93 -13.00 2.74 23.19
CA LEU A 93 -13.29 2.12 24.47
C LEU A 93 -13.21 3.25 25.47
N ALA A 94 -14.38 3.70 25.97
CA ALA A 94 -14.44 4.69 27.01
C ALA A 94 -13.47 4.17 28.05
N THR A 95 -12.41 4.92 28.29
CA THR A 95 -11.45 4.57 29.33
C THR A 95 -12.30 4.54 30.59
N GLU A 96 -12.69 3.34 31.02
CA GLU A 96 -13.44 3.16 32.25
C GLU A 96 -12.56 3.82 33.31
N GLU A 97 -13.05 4.93 33.86
CA GLU A 97 -12.42 5.55 35.00
C GLU A 97 -12.22 4.46 36.06
N PRO A 98 -11.02 4.34 36.65
CA PRO A 98 -10.77 3.31 37.63
C PRO A 98 -11.76 3.51 38.78
N VAL A 99 -12.74 2.60 38.87
CA VAL A 99 -13.72 2.62 39.95
C VAL A 99 -12.94 2.44 41.26
N PRO A 100 -12.95 3.40 42.19
CA PRO A 100 -12.26 3.23 43.46
C PRO A 100 -12.97 2.13 44.25
N GLY A 101 -12.33 0.99 44.43
CA GLY A 101 -12.87 -0.12 45.21
C GLY A 101 -12.54 -1.53 44.71
N PHE A 102 -11.86 -1.68 43.57
CA PHE A 102 -11.39 -3.01 43.14
C PHE A 102 -10.08 -3.37 43.86
N GLU A 103 -10.18 -3.95 45.06
CA GLU A 103 -9.05 -4.64 45.70
C GLU A 103 -8.89 -6.02 45.07
N GLN A 104 -7.78 -6.24 44.35
CA GLN A 104 -7.37 -7.59 43.96
C GLN A 104 -7.14 -8.42 45.23
N PRO A 105 -7.79 -9.58 45.41
CA PRO A 105 -7.43 -10.48 46.49
C PRO A 105 -5.98 -10.95 46.31
N PRO A 106 -5.19 -11.08 47.39
CA PRO A 106 -3.83 -11.56 47.29
C PRO A 106 -3.83 -12.95 46.64
N PHE A 107 -2.97 -13.14 45.63
CA PHE A 107 -2.73 -14.45 45.05
C PHE A 107 -2.31 -15.38 46.18
N ALA A 108 -3.10 -16.41 46.46
CA ALA A 108 -2.72 -17.43 47.42
C ALA A 108 -1.49 -18.18 46.87
N ASP A 109 -0.37 -18.08 47.57
CA ASP A 109 0.84 -18.84 47.25
C ASP A 109 0.53 -20.35 47.30
N PRO A 110 1.05 -21.13 46.34
CA PRO A 110 0.86 -22.58 46.33
C PRO A 110 1.75 -23.23 47.38
N HIS A 111 1.13 -23.97 48.32
CA HIS A 111 1.80 -24.99 49.13
C HIS A 111 1.74 -26.35 48.44
#